data_AF-A0A7K4EWB9-F1
#
_entry.id   AF-A0A7K4EWB9-F1
#
_cell.length_a   1.000
_cell.length_b   1.000
_cell.length_c   1.000
_cell.angle_alpha   90.00
_cell.angle_beta   90.00
_cell.angle_gamma   90.00
#
_symmetry.space_group_name_H-M   'P 1'
#
loop_
_entity.id
_entity.type
_entity.pdbx_description
1 polymer ?
#
loop_
_entity_poly.entity_id
_entity_poly.type
_entity_poly.pdbx_seq_one_letter_code
_entity_poly.pdbx_strand_id
1 'polypeptide(L)'
;MTNIGAGEIIYDLRKKIQQVQSDLDHLGEPPMSMPELIESSNLLRSNEYLSKANEKKNELLVTYEQYSKSLEDLLSTVFDIQKDLKEILKEQSALIPSKKQSKSKPKSKRK
;
A
#
# COMPACT_ATOMS: atom_id res chain seq x y z
N MET A 1 3.38 4.06 -16.66
CA MET A 1 4.03 2.73 -16.79
C MET A 1 3.51 1.90 -15.64
N THR A 2 2.89 0.77 -15.93
CA THR A 2 2.32 -0.14 -14.92
C THR A 2 3.45 -0.70 -14.06
N ASN A 3 3.42 -0.43 -12.75
CA ASN A 3 4.42 -0.94 -11.79
C ASN A 3 4.16 -2.43 -11.51
N ILE A 4 4.56 -3.28 -12.46
CA ILE A 4 4.56 -4.73 -12.30
C ILE A 4 5.60 -5.07 -11.23
N GLY A 5 5.16 -5.62 -10.08
CA GLY A 5 6.03 -5.93 -8.93
C GLY A 5 5.64 -5.24 -7.62
N ALA A 6 4.66 -4.33 -7.62
CA ALA A 6 4.20 -3.67 -6.40
C ALA A 6 3.79 -4.66 -5.29
N GLY A 7 3.21 -5.82 -5.65
CA GLY A 7 2.85 -6.87 -4.70
C GLY A 7 4.04 -7.51 -3.98
N GLU A 8 5.16 -7.72 -4.67
CA GLU A 8 6.38 -8.27 -4.06
C GLU A 8 6.99 -7.26 -3.09
N ILE A 9 7.06 -5.99 -3.49
CA ILE A 9 7.55 -4.89 -2.65
C ILE A 9 6.70 -4.77 -1.38
N ILE A 10 5.36 -4.78 -1.51
CA ILE A 10 4.43 -4.73 -0.38
C ILE A 10 4.64 -5.93 0.56
N TYR A 11 4.84 -7.14 0.00
CA TYR A 11 5.09 -8.34 0.79
C TYR A 11 6.41 -8.27 1.57
N ASP A 12 7.49 -7.81 0.93
CA ASP A 12 8.79 -7.65 1.58
C ASP A 12 8.77 -6.57 2.66
N LEU A 13 8.10 -5.44 2.38
CA LEU A 13 7.88 -4.39 3.38
C LEU A 13 7.07 -4.90 4.57
N ARG A 14 6.04 -5.73 4.34
CA ARG A 14 5.26 -6.36 5.41
C ARG A 14 6.14 -7.27 6.28
N LYS A 15 7.00 -8.09 5.67
CA LYS A 15 7.96 -8.91 6.42
C LYS A 15 8.91 -8.05 7.24
N LYS A 16 9.42 -6.96 6.65
CA LYS A 16 10.32 -6.04 7.35
C LYS A 16 9.62 -5.38 8.55
N ILE A 17 8.37 -4.93 8.39
CA ILE A 17 7.55 -4.42 9.50
C ILE A 17 7.46 -5.45 10.63
N GLN A 18 7.13 -6.70 10.31
CA GLN A 18 7.04 -7.77 11.32
C GLN A 18 8.37 -8.02 12.01
N GLN A 19 9.48 -7.99 11.27
CA GLN A 19 10.81 -8.15 11.86
C GLN A 19 11.14 -7.00 12.82
N VAL A 20 10.93 -5.75 12.42
CA VAL A 20 11.22 -4.58 13.26
C VAL A 20 10.33 -4.54 14.50
N GLN A 21 9.07 -4.99 14.38
CA GLN A 21 8.17 -5.17 15.54
C GLN A 21 8.71 -6.24 16.50
N SER A 22 9.13 -7.40 15.98
CA SER A 22 9.74 -8.44 16.80
C SER A 22 11.03 -7.96 17.48
N ASP A 23 11.86 -7.18 16.78
CA ASP A 23 13.08 -6.59 17.35
C ASP A 23 12.76 -5.61 18.49
N LEU A 24 11.69 -4.81 18.34
CA LEU A 24 11.21 -3.89 19.38
C LEU A 24 10.68 -4.65 20.60
N ASP A 25 9.92 -5.71 20.38
CA ASP A 25 9.40 -6.55 21.47
C ASP A 25 10.55 -7.25 22.22
N HIS A 26 11.59 -7.68 21.50
CA HIS A 26 12.80 -8.25 22.10
C HIS A 26 13.65 -7.23 22.88
N LEU A 27 13.55 -5.94 22.57
CA LEU A 27 14.22 -4.89 23.34
C LEU A 27 13.69 -4.82 24.79
N GLY A 28 12.47 -5.30 25.01
CA GLY A 28 11.83 -5.39 26.31
C GLY A 28 11.41 -4.03 26.88
N GLU A 29 11.16 -4.00 28.18
CA GLU A 29 10.77 -2.80 28.91
C GLU A 29 11.97 -1.90 29.24
N PRO A 30 11.76 -0.58 29.42
CA PRO A 30 12.82 0.32 29.84
C PRO A 30 13.51 -0.17 31.11
N PRO A 31 14.86 -0.08 31.19
CA PRO A 31 15.58 -0.53 32.37
C PRO A 31 15.19 0.31 33.59
N MET A 32 14.80 -0.36 34.68
CA MET A 32 14.62 0.30 35.97
C MET A 32 15.97 0.63 36.62
N SER A 33 15.99 1.73 37.38
CA SER A 33 17.15 2.14 38.17
C SER A 33 17.52 1.05 39.17
N MET A 34 18.80 0.65 39.18
CA MET A 34 19.33 -0.33 40.13
C MET A 34 20.01 0.41 41.29
N PRO A 35 19.59 0.18 42.55
CA PRO A 35 20.17 0.85 43.72
C PRO A 35 21.68 0.60 43.90
N GLU A 36 22.19 -0.53 43.39
CA GLU A 36 23.59 -0.91 43.47
C GLU A 36 24.47 -0.09 42.51
N LEU A 37 23.87 0.56 41.51
CA LEU A 37 24.56 1.36 40.52
C LEU A 37 24.53 2.83 40.92
N ILE A 38 25.64 3.52 40.62
CA ILE A 38 25.66 4.98 40.69
C ILE A 38 24.70 5.57 39.65
N GLU A 39 24.17 6.75 39.95
CA GLU A 39 23.17 7.40 39.11
C GLU A 39 23.60 7.55 37.65
N SER A 40 24.86 7.91 37.41
CA SER A 40 25.39 8.04 36.05
C SER A 40 25.34 6.72 35.26
N SER A 41 25.55 5.57 35.91
CA SER A 41 25.44 4.26 35.28
C SER A 41 23.98 3.88 34.97
N ASN A 42 23.05 4.23 35.86
CA ASN A 42 21.62 4.07 35.59
C ASN A 42 21.17 4.93 34.41
N LEU A 43 21.60 6.21 34.37
CA LEU A 43 21.32 7.12 33.26
C LEU A 43 21.91 6.61 31.93
N LEU A 44 23.11 6.06 31.94
CA LEU A 44 23.75 5.50 30.74
C LEU A 44 22.94 4.34 30.15
N ARG A 45 22.50 3.41 31.00
CA ARG A 45 21.63 2.30 30.58
C ARG A 45 20.29 2.76 30.02
N SER A 46 19.65 3.71 30.69
CA SER A 46 18.38 4.27 30.23
C SER A 46 18.54 4.98 28.88
N ASN A 47 19.60 5.77 28.70
CA ASN A 47 19.89 6.41 27.43
C ASN A 47 20.19 5.41 26.32
N GLU A 48 20.97 4.36 26.60
CA GLU A 48 21.27 3.31 25.61
C GLU A 48 19.99 2.60 25.14
N TYR A 49 19.12 2.24 26.08
CA TYR A 49 17.81 1.67 25.75
C TYR A 49 16.99 2.65 24.91
N LEU A 50 16.87 3.92 25.33
CA LEU A 50 16.10 4.93 24.61
C LEU A 50 16.62 5.16 23.19
N SER A 51 17.95 5.24 23.00
CA SER A 51 18.56 5.38 21.68
C SER A 51 18.21 4.20 20.78
N LYS A 52 18.38 2.96 21.25
CA LYS A 52 18.07 1.75 20.47
C LYS A 52 16.57 1.64 20.15
N ALA A 53 15.71 1.90 21.13
CA ALA A 53 14.27 1.88 20.94
C ALA A 53 13.82 2.94 19.94
N ASN A 54 14.41 4.15 20.00
CA ASN A 54 14.07 5.23 19.10
C ASN A 54 14.55 4.95 17.67
N GLU A 55 15.74 4.39 17.50
CA GLU A 55 16.26 3.96 16.20
C GLU A 55 15.33 2.94 15.54
N LYS A 56 14.92 1.91 16.27
CA LYS A 56 14.01 0.87 15.78
C LYS A 56 12.59 1.41 15.50
N LYS A 57 12.06 2.28 16.34
CA LYS A 57 10.78 2.97 16.08
C LYS A 57 10.84 3.84 14.83
N ASN A 58 11.95 4.53 14.62
CA ASN A 58 12.14 5.34 13.41
C ASN A 58 12.24 4.45 12.16
N GLU A 59 12.97 3.32 12.23
CA GLU A 59 13.00 2.32 11.15
C GLU A 59 11.60 1.80 10.81
N LEU A 60 10.79 1.51 11.84
CA LEU A 60 9.42 1.06 11.68
C LEU A 60 8.56 2.11 10.97
N LEU A 61 8.65 3.38 11.37
CA LEU A 61 7.92 4.49 10.76
C LEU A 61 8.27 4.66 9.28
N VAL A 62 9.57 4.69 8.95
CA VAL A 62 10.03 4.81 7.56
C VAL A 62 9.53 3.63 6.72
N THR A 63 9.55 2.42 7.28
CA THR A 63 9.07 1.23 6.56
C THR A 63 7.55 1.28 6.34
N TYR A 64 6.77 1.77 7.31
CA TYR A 64 5.32 1.99 7.13
C TYR A 64 5.00 3.07 6.10
N GLU A 65 5.79 4.14 6.04
CA GLU A 65 5.66 5.18 5.02
C GLU A 65 5.85 4.58 3.62
N GLN A 66 6.91 3.80 3.43
CA GLN A 66 7.18 3.09 2.17
C GLN A 66 6.08 2.10 1.81
N TYR A 67 5.58 1.35 2.80
CA TYR A 67 4.48 0.39 2.62
C TYR A 67 3.19 1.09 2.16
N SER A 68 2.86 2.21 2.80
CA SER A 68 1.65 2.99 2.49
C SER A 68 1.73 3.59 1.09
N LYS A 69 2.87 4.16 0.73
CA LYS A 69 3.13 4.67 -0.62
C LYS A 69 3.03 3.58 -1.69
N SER A 70 3.58 2.40 -1.42
CA SER A 70 3.49 1.27 -2.35
C SER A 70 2.05 0.80 -2.58
N LEU A 71 1.20 0.86 -1.55
CA LEU A 71 -0.22 0.58 -1.67
C LEU A 71 -0.97 1.64 -2.49
N GLU A 72 -0.65 2.93 -2.29
CA GLU A 72 -1.21 4.03 -3.08
C GLU A 72 -0.86 3.91 -4.57
N ASP A 73 0.39 3.55 -4.87
CA ASP A 73 0.86 3.32 -6.24
C ASP A 73 0.13 2.13 -6.89
N LEU A 74 -0.07 1.04 -6.13
CA LEU A 74 -0.84 -0.11 -6.59
C LEU A 74 -2.29 0.27 -6.88
N LEU A 75 -2.93 1.03 -5.99
CA LEU A 75 -4.31 1.47 -6.16
C LEU A 75 -4.47 2.39 -7.39
N SER A 76 -3.53 3.31 -7.59
CA SER A 76 -3.49 4.19 -8.77
C SER A 76 -3.40 3.36 -10.05
N THR A 77 -2.52 2.35 -10.06
CA THR A 77 -2.38 1.43 -11.19
C THR A 77 -3.67 0.67 -11.49
N VAL A 78 -4.40 0.22 -10.45
CA VAL A 78 -5.69 -0.46 -10.63
C VAL A 78 -6.73 0.48 -11.24
N PHE A 79 -6.78 1.74 -10.83
CA PHE A 79 -7.70 2.72 -11.40
C PHE A 79 -7.37 3.04 -12.86
N ASP A 80 -6.10 3.13 -13.22
CA ASP A 80 -5.67 3.31 -14.62
C ASP A 80 -6.13 2.12 -15.48
N ILE A 81 -5.89 0.88 -15.02
CA ILE A 81 -6.36 -0.33 -15.71
C ILE A 81 -7.89 -0.31 -15.86
N GLN A 82 -8.63 0.07 -14.82
CA GLN A 82 -10.09 0.17 -14.87
C GLN A 82 -10.55 1.19 -15.92
N LYS A 83 -9.86 2.33 -16.03
CA LYS A 83 -10.16 3.36 -17.02
C LYS A 83 -9.90 2.83 -18.43
N ASP A 84 -8.74 2.21 -18.67
CA ASP A 84 -8.37 1.64 -19.96
C ASP A 84 -9.38 0.57 -20.39
N LEU A 85 -9.77 -0.34 -19.48
CA LEU A 85 -10.80 -1.36 -19.75
C LEU A 85 -12.15 -0.75 -20.13
N LYS A 86 -12.55 0.36 -19.49
CA LYS A 86 -13.80 1.07 -19.81
C LYS A 86 -13.74 1.71 -21.20
N GLU A 87 -12.60 2.28 -21.57
CA GLU A 87 -12.38 2.85 -22.91
C GLU A 87 -12.41 1.76 -23.98
N ILE A 88 -11.71 0.64 -23.76
CA ILE A 88 -11.73 -0.53 -24.65
C ILE A 88 -13.16 -1.05 -24.85
N LEU A 89 -13.95 -1.20 -23.78
CA LEU A 89 -15.34 -1.65 -23.88
C LEU A 89 -16.22 -0.69 -24.69
N LYS A 90 -15.99 0.63 -24.56
CA LYS A 90 -16.71 1.65 -25.32
C LYS A 90 -16.37 1.59 -26.81
N GLU A 91 -15.09 1.44 -27.14
CA GLU A 91 -14.62 1.29 -28.52
C GLU A 91 -15.16 0.01 -29.16
N GLN A 92 -15.08 -1.12 -28.46
CA GLN A 92 -15.65 -2.39 -28.91
C GLN A 92 -17.16 -2.29 -29.13
N SER A 93 -17.89 -1.61 -28.25
CA SER A 93 -19.32 -1.39 -28.40
C SER A 93 -19.67 -0.53 -29.63
N ALA A 94 -18.82 0.43 -29.99
CA ALA A 94 -19.01 1.27 -31.17
C ALA A 94 -18.75 0.52 -32.49
N LEU A 95 -17.90 -0.51 -32.46
CA LEU A 95 -17.60 -1.38 -33.61
C LEU A 95 -18.71 -2.41 -33.88
N ILE A 96 -19.56 -2.72 -32.89
CA ILE A 96 -20.75 -3.54 -33.10
C ILE A 96 -21.71 -2.71 -33.95
N PRO A 97 -21.99 -3.10 -35.21
CA PRO A 97 -22.94 -2.36 -36.02
C PRO A 97 -24.27 -2.38 -35.29
N SER A 98 -24.73 -1.20 -34.86
CA SER A 98 -26.09 -1.09 -34.34
C SER A 98 -27.00 -1.70 -35.40
N LYS A 99 -27.72 -2.76 -35.04
CA LYS A 99 -28.89 -3.17 -35.82
C LYS A 99 -29.77 -1.94 -35.82
N LYS A 100 -29.65 -1.10 -36.86
CA LYS A 100 -30.65 -0.11 -37.20
C LYS A 100 -31.93 -0.92 -37.23
N GLN A 101 -32.77 -0.77 -36.21
CA GLN A 101 -34.16 -1.18 -36.31
C GLN A 101 -34.63 -0.52 -37.59
N SER A 102 -34.78 -1.32 -38.64
CA SER A 102 -35.43 -0.88 -39.84
C SER A 102 -36.83 -0.55 -39.37
N LYS A 103 -37.08 0.74 -39.11
CA LYS A 103 -38.44 1.25 -39.06
C LYS A 103 -38.98 1.00 -40.45
N SER A 104 -39.59 -0.16 -40.61
CA SER A 104 -40.35 -0.55 -41.78
C SER A 104 -41.41 0.52 -41.94
N LYS A 105 -41.19 1.45 -42.87
CA LYS A 105 -42.28 2.31 -43.35
C LYS A 105 -43.42 1.39 -43.78
N PRO A 106 -44.64 1.49 -43.23
CA PRO A 106 -45.77 0.82 -43.83
C PRO A 106 -45.95 1.44 -45.22
N LYS A 107 -45.83 0.61 -46.27
CA LYS A 107 -46.17 1.03 -47.63
C LYS A 107 -47.62 1.49 -47.64
N SER A 108 -47.82 2.73 -48.06
CA SER A 108 -49.11 3.24 -48.52
C SER A 108 -49.79 2.22 -49.43
N LYS A 109 -51.01 1.80 -49.07
CA LYS A 109 -51.97 1.23 -50.00
C LYS A 109 -53.12 2.22 -50.12
N ARG A 110 -53.15 2.94 -51.24
CA ARG A 110 -54.36 3.56 -51.79
C ARG A 110 -55.30 2.45 -52.26
N LYS A 111 -56.54 2.48 -51.81
CA LYS A 111 -57.74 2.40 -52.66
C LYS A 111 -58.91 2.97 -51.89
#